data_AF-A0A922MQN2-F1
#
_entry.id   AF-A0A922MQN2-F1
#
_cell.length_a   1.000
_cell.length_b   1.000
_cell.length_c   1.000
_cell.angle_alpha   90.00
_cell.angle_beta   90.00
_cell.angle_gamma   90.00
#
_symmetry.space_group_name_H-M   'P 1'
#
loop_
_entity.id
_entity.type
_entity.pdbx_description
1 polymer ?
#
loop_
_entity_poly.entity_id
_entity_poly.type
_entity_poly.pdbx_seq_one_letter_code
_entity_poly.pdbx_strand_id
1 'polypeptide(L)'
;MEPQRLDAPSSEVGLENHAPRANNVSPRAINNDADDRRWHLLLEQQNRNFMTLVQAMKTPSTSELRLPDFDPDKRDVDARAWISTADLCISDQHQQGTHLMVALSRALKGHASTWFSTISYPGMNWYDFKELFKARYDCPETVASFLINLNESKPKENECVAAYAASLMTSIMARWKNLPTEELAIATVLAHLSRFDRRIQRLSFTTDVKTRNQLQQ
;
A
#
# COMPACT_ATOMS: atom_id res chain seq x y z
N MET A 1 -42.49 -46.47 -7.54
CA MET A 1 -42.80 -47.34 -8.68
C MET A 1 -41.54 -48.13 -9.00
N GLU A 2 -41.54 -49.39 -8.56
CA GLU A 2 -40.72 -50.53 -8.99
C GLU A 2 -40.88 -50.78 -10.53
N PRO A 3 -40.19 -51.73 -11.19
CA PRO A 3 -38.73 -51.95 -11.34
C PRO A 3 -38.40 -52.54 -12.76
N GLN A 4 -37.32 -53.34 -12.86
CA GLN A 4 -37.08 -54.47 -13.79
C GLN A 4 -36.51 -54.13 -15.19
N ARG A 5 -35.28 -54.55 -15.53
CA ARG A 5 -34.68 -55.90 -15.74
C ARG A 5 -34.68 -56.27 -17.24
N LEU A 6 -33.85 -57.26 -17.54
CA LEU A 6 -33.66 -58.00 -18.80
C LEU A 6 -32.61 -57.38 -19.74
N ASP A 7 -31.65 -58.09 -20.32
CA ASP A 7 -31.16 -59.47 -20.18
C ASP A 7 -29.86 -59.55 -20.99
N ALA A 8 -28.92 -60.39 -20.58
CA ALA A 8 -27.92 -60.99 -21.48
C ALA A 8 -28.53 -62.31 -22.01
N PRO A 9 -28.10 -62.89 -23.16
CA PRO A 9 -26.80 -63.57 -23.18
C PRO A 9 -26.06 -63.67 -24.54
N SER A 10 -24.82 -64.14 -24.41
CA SER A 10 -23.93 -64.85 -25.35
C SER A 10 -24.47 -65.33 -26.69
N SER A 11 -23.62 -65.27 -27.73
CA SER A 11 -23.18 -66.49 -28.42
C SER A 11 -21.95 -66.26 -29.31
N GLU A 12 -21.07 -67.23 -29.21
CA GLU A 12 -19.79 -67.44 -29.88
C GLU A 12 -20.03 -68.24 -31.17
N VAL A 13 -19.44 -67.81 -32.28
CA VAL A 13 -19.16 -68.59 -33.50
C VAL A 13 -18.11 -67.77 -34.27
N GLY A 14 -16.90 -68.22 -34.59
CA GLY A 14 -16.46 -69.57 -34.90
C GLY A 14 -16.21 -69.66 -36.41
N LEU A 15 -14.93 -69.58 -36.79
CA LEU A 15 -14.31 -70.13 -38.03
C LEU A 15 -14.64 -69.42 -39.38
N GLU A 16 -13.59 -68.94 -40.06
CA GLU A 16 -13.03 -69.65 -41.23
C GLU A 16 -11.79 -68.92 -41.80
N ASN A 17 -10.74 -69.71 -42.02
CA ASN A 17 -9.47 -69.32 -42.64
C ASN A 17 -9.63 -69.08 -44.14
N HIS A 18 -9.00 -68.05 -44.72
CA HIS A 18 -8.40 -68.08 -46.06
C HIS A 18 -7.33 -66.98 -46.20
N ALA A 19 -6.07 -67.39 -46.45
CA ALA A 19 -4.96 -66.51 -46.84
C ALA A 19 -5.00 -66.19 -48.35
N PRO A 20 -4.04 -65.42 -48.89
CA PRO A 20 -3.96 -63.97 -48.83
C PRO A 20 -4.26 -63.37 -50.22
N ARG A 21 -5.14 -62.37 -50.31
CA ARG A 21 -5.32 -61.61 -51.55
C ARG A 21 -4.41 -60.38 -51.50
N ALA A 22 -3.34 -60.43 -52.29
CA ALA A 22 -2.38 -59.36 -52.48
C ALA A 22 -3.10 -58.06 -52.88
N ASN A 23 -3.21 -57.12 -51.94
CA ASN A 23 -3.57 -55.75 -52.24
C ASN A 23 -2.29 -54.96 -52.47
N ASN A 24 -2.07 -54.63 -53.74
CA ASN A 24 -1.14 -53.60 -54.19
C ASN A 24 -1.38 -52.30 -53.40
N VAL A 25 -0.58 -52.06 -52.36
CA VAL A 25 -0.50 -50.74 -51.73
C VAL A 25 0.25 -49.84 -52.70
N SER A 26 -0.48 -48.92 -53.33
CA SER A 26 0.09 -47.86 -54.16
C SER A 26 1.12 -47.06 -53.33
N PRO A 27 2.37 -46.89 -53.78
CA PRO A 27 3.42 -46.21 -53.00
C PRO A 27 3.15 -44.72 -52.72
N ARG A 28 2.07 -44.15 -53.28
CA ARG A 28 1.66 -42.76 -53.05
C ARG A 28 1.03 -42.49 -51.68
N ALA A 29 0.41 -43.48 -51.03
CA ALA A 29 -0.28 -43.26 -49.76
C ALA A 29 0.70 -43.13 -48.57
N ILE A 30 1.86 -43.78 -48.64
CA ILE A 30 2.85 -43.83 -47.55
C ILE A 30 3.65 -42.51 -47.46
N ASN A 31 3.85 -41.81 -48.58
CA ASN A 31 4.59 -40.55 -48.60
C ASN A 31 3.79 -39.38 -48.01
N ASN A 32 2.47 -39.32 -48.25
CA ASN A 32 1.64 -38.24 -47.71
C ASN A 32 1.54 -38.31 -46.18
N ASP A 33 1.43 -39.51 -45.60
CA ASP A 33 1.38 -39.72 -44.14
C ASP A 33 2.68 -39.29 -43.44
N ALA A 34 3.82 -39.51 -44.10
CA ALA A 34 5.13 -39.10 -43.56
C ALA A 34 5.30 -37.57 -43.63
N ASP A 35 4.84 -36.95 -44.71
CA ASP A 35 4.88 -35.50 -44.87
C ASP A 35 3.89 -34.80 -43.93
N ASP A 36 2.69 -35.33 -43.73
CA ASP A 36 1.70 -34.80 -42.79
C ASP A 36 2.18 -34.88 -41.34
N ARG A 37 2.85 -35.98 -40.95
CA ARG A 37 3.49 -36.09 -39.64
C ARG A 37 4.63 -35.10 -39.47
N ARG A 38 5.43 -34.89 -40.52
CA ARG A 38 6.53 -33.92 -40.51
C ARG A 38 6.00 -32.49 -40.40
N TRP A 39 4.91 -32.17 -41.09
CA TRP A 39 4.22 -30.89 -40.98
C TRP A 39 3.64 -30.68 -39.58
N HIS A 40 2.99 -31.69 -39.01
CA HIS A 40 2.49 -31.64 -37.64
C HIS A 40 3.60 -31.35 -36.62
N LEU A 41 4.74 -32.05 -36.72
CA LEU A 41 5.88 -31.83 -35.84
C LEU A 41 6.47 -30.43 -35.98
N LEU A 42 6.54 -29.90 -37.21
CA LEU A 42 7.03 -28.54 -37.46
C LEU A 42 6.07 -27.48 -36.89
N LEU A 43 4.77 -27.67 -37.04
CA LEU A 43 3.72 -26.79 -36.47
C LEU A 43 3.74 -26.82 -34.94
N GLU A 44 3.87 -27.99 -34.32
CA GLU A 44 4.00 -28.10 -32.86
C GLU A 44 5.27 -27.43 -32.35
N GLN A 45 6.40 -27.59 -33.06
CA GLN A 45 7.64 -26.94 -32.69
C GLN A 45 7.53 -25.41 -32.81
N GLN A 46 6.87 -24.92 -33.87
CA GLN A 46 6.61 -23.49 -34.03
C GLN A 46 5.68 -22.96 -32.94
N ASN A 47 4.62 -23.69 -32.58
CA ASN A 47 3.70 -23.32 -31.50
C ASN A 47 4.40 -23.26 -30.14
N ARG A 48 5.30 -24.21 -29.86
CA ARG A 48 6.14 -24.18 -28.65
C ARG A 48 7.06 -22.96 -28.64
N ASN A 49 7.74 -22.70 -29.76
CA ASN A 49 8.61 -21.51 -29.88
C ASN A 49 7.81 -20.21 -29.71
N PHE A 50 6.60 -20.13 -30.27
CA PHE A 50 5.70 -18.99 -30.11
C PHE A 50 5.29 -18.81 -28.64
N MET A 51 4.94 -19.88 -27.94
CA MET A 51 4.61 -19.81 -26.51
C MET A 51 5.81 -19.37 -25.67
N THR A 52 7.03 -19.84 -25.98
CA THR A 52 8.26 -19.37 -25.32
C THR A 52 8.51 -17.89 -25.59
N LEU A 53 8.28 -17.42 -26.82
CA LEU A 53 8.39 -16.00 -27.15
C LEU A 53 7.33 -15.17 -26.43
N VAL A 54 6.08 -15.62 -26.38
CA VAL A 54 5.01 -14.94 -25.63
C VAL A 54 5.33 -14.88 -24.14
N GLN A 55 5.91 -15.94 -23.58
CA GLN A 55 6.32 -15.98 -22.18
C GLN A 55 7.54 -15.10 -21.89
N ALA A 56 8.48 -14.97 -22.84
CA ALA A 56 9.61 -14.05 -22.75
C ALA A 56 9.21 -12.58 -22.97
N MET A 57 8.18 -12.32 -23.79
CA MET A 57 7.60 -11.00 -24.03
C MET A 57 6.64 -10.55 -22.94
N LYS A 58 6.11 -11.47 -22.12
CA LYS A 58 5.53 -11.12 -20.83
C LYS A 58 6.65 -10.61 -19.94
N THR A 59 6.97 -9.32 -20.10
CA THR A 59 7.67 -8.56 -19.08
C THR A 59 7.04 -8.92 -17.74
N PRO A 60 7.80 -9.36 -16.72
CA PRO A 60 7.23 -9.51 -15.40
C PRO A 60 6.63 -8.16 -15.07
N SER A 61 5.31 -8.10 -14.92
CA SER A 61 4.64 -6.94 -14.39
C SER A 61 5.09 -6.83 -12.94
N THR A 62 6.27 -6.26 -12.72
CA THR A 62 6.66 -5.76 -11.42
C THR A 62 5.66 -4.66 -11.14
N SER A 63 4.61 -4.98 -10.39
CA SER A 63 3.65 -4.01 -9.89
C SER A 63 4.45 -2.94 -9.17
N GLU A 64 4.77 -1.83 -9.85
CA GLU A 64 5.56 -0.78 -9.25
C GLU A 64 4.77 -0.23 -8.08
N LEU A 65 5.32 -0.33 -6.86
CA LEU A 65 4.77 0.32 -5.70
C LEU A 65 4.67 1.83 -6.01
N ARG A 66 3.43 2.31 -6.15
CA ARG A 66 3.13 3.73 -6.32
C ARG A 66 2.50 4.27 -5.05
N LEU A 67 3.17 5.23 -4.45
CA LEU A 67 2.68 6.00 -3.31
C LEU A 67 2.15 7.35 -3.82
N PRO A 68 1.12 7.92 -3.16
CA PRO A 68 0.66 9.27 -3.47
C PRO A 68 1.77 10.30 -3.21
N ASP A 69 1.75 11.42 -3.93
CA ASP A 69 2.73 12.48 -3.71
C ASP A 69 2.51 13.16 -2.34
N PHE A 70 3.59 13.42 -1.61
CA PHE A 70 3.60 14.18 -0.37
C PHE A 70 4.52 15.38 -0.53
N ASP A 71 3.95 16.57 -0.35
CA ASP A 71 4.68 17.82 -0.41
C ASP A 71 4.33 18.69 0.81
N PRO A 72 5.23 18.80 1.80
CA PRO A 72 4.95 19.57 3.01
C PRO A 72 4.90 21.09 2.74
N ASP A 73 5.36 21.54 1.56
CA ASP A 73 5.35 22.96 1.19
C ASP A 73 3.97 23.44 0.70
N LYS A 74 3.03 22.50 0.47
CA LYS A 74 1.65 22.78 0.10
C LYS A 74 0.77 22.85 1.35
N ARG A 75 -0.12 23.86 1.40
CA ARG A 75 -0.99 24.13 2.57
C ARG A 75 -2.04 23.05 2.84
N ASP A 76 -2.33 22.21 1.85
CA ASP A 76 -3.49 21.30 1.87
C ASP A 76 -3.08 19.85 2.17
N VAL A 77 -1.82 19.62 2.57
CA VAL A 77 -1.25 18.28 2.73
C VAL A 77 -1.22 17.87 4.19
N ASP A 78 -2.01 16.86 4.54
CA ASP A 78 -2.03 16.23 5.86
C ASP A 78 -1.10 15.00 5.88
N ALA A 79 -0.03 15.07 6.69
CA ALA A 79 0.94 14.01 6.87
C ALA A 79 0.32 12.72 7.44
N ARG A 80 -0.71 12.81 8.30
CA ARG A 80 -1.42 11.65 8.88
C ARG A 80 -2.30 10.97 7.85
N ALA A 81 -3.03 11.75 7.06
CA ALA A 81 -3.83 11.23 5.96
C ALA A 81 -2.96 10.55 4.91
N TRP A 82 -1.80 11.15 4.61
CA TRP A 82 -0.84 10.59 3.66
C TRP A 82 -0.24 9.27 4.16
N ILE A 83 0.27 9.22 5.40
CA ILE A 83 0.87 7.97 5.92
C ILE A 83 -0.15 6.83 6.00
N SER A 84 -1.40 7.14 6.34
CA SER A 84 -2.49 6.15 6.38
C SER A 84 -2.79 5.59 4.98
N THR A 85 -2.79 6.46 3.97
CA THR A 85 -2.98 6.04 2.57
C THR A 85 -1.80 5.22 2.07
N ALA A 86 -0.57 5.65 2.38
CA ALA A 86 0.64 4.92 2.03
C ALA A 86 0.69 3.53 2.69
N ASP A 87 0.18 3.38 3.92
CA ASP A 87 0.07 2.09 4.62
C ASP A 87 -0.83 1.10 3.87
N LEU A 88 -1.91 1.57 3.24
CA LEU A 88 -2.80 0.75 2.40
C LEU A 88 -2.13 0.32 1.08
N CYS A 89 -1.23 1.15 0.54
CA CYS A 89 -0.51 0.86 -0.70
C CYS A 89 0.65 -0.13 -0.51
N ILE A 90 1.24 -0.18 0.69
CA ILE A 90 2.40 -1.03 0.98
C ILE A 90 1.95 -2.40 1.47
N SER A 91 2.07 -3.40 0.60
CA SER A 91 1.89 -4.82 0.95
C SER A 91 3.16 -5.42 1.57
N ASP A 92 3.07 -6.58 2.23
CA ASP A 92 4.20 -7.29 2.87
C ASP A 92 5.43 -7.46 1.96
N GLN A 93 5.23 -7.63 0.65
CA GLN A 93 6.33 -7.79 -0.31
C GLN A 93 7.13 -6.50 -0.58
N HIS A 94 6.60 -5.32 -0.23
CA HIS A 94 7.23 -4.03 -0.50
C HIS A 94 7.63 -3.27 0.78
N GLN A 95 7.62 -3.93 1.93
CA GLN A 95 7.94 -3.31 3.22
C GLN A 95 9.42 -2.97 3.42
N GLN A 96 10.32 -3.40 2.53
CA GLN A 96 11.75 -3.19 2.70
C GLN A 96 12.50 -3.18 1.38
N GLY A 97 13.72 -2.63 1.42
CA GLY A 97 14.68 -2.70 0.32
C GLY A 97 14.45 -1.65 -0.78
N THR A 98 15.00 -1.90 -1.95
CA THR A 98 15.11 -0.91 -3.04
C THR A 98 13.76 -0.47 -3.59
N HIS A 99 12.76 -1.36 -3.65
CA HIS A 99 11.41 -1.00 -4.12
C HIS A 99 10.75 0.06 -3.24
N LEU A 100 10.87 -0.08 -1.92
CA LEU A 100 10.37 0.92 -0.97
C LEU A 100 11.11 2.25 -1.15
N MET A 101 12.43 2.20 -1.21
CA MET A 101 13.28 3.39 -1.36
C MET A 101 12.94 4.18 -2.63
N VAL A 102 12.77 3.48 -3.75
CA VAL A 102 12.37 4.11 -5.03
C VAL A 102 10.97 4.71 -4.92
N ALA A 103 10.00 4.00 -4.34
CA ALA A 103 8.64 4.51 -4.15
C ALA A 103 8.62 5.79 -3.29
N LEU A 104 9.35 5.81 -2.16
CA LEU A 104 9.44 6.96 -1.28
C LEU A 104 10.15 8.15 -1.93
N SER A 105 11.25 7.90 -2.66
CA SER A 105 11.96 8.96 -3.38
C SER A 105 11.10 9.63 -4.45
N ARG A 106 10.18 8.88 -5.06
CA ARG A 106 9.22 9.40 -6.04
C ARG A 106 8.09 10.17 -5.37
N ALA A 107 7.59 9.68 -4.25
CA ALA A 107 6.42 10.24 -3.57
C ALA A 107 6.73 11.52 -2.78
N LEU A 108 7.87 11.59 -2.09
CA LEU A 108 8.25 12.76 -1.29
C LEU A 108 8.77 13.88 -2.20
N LYS A 109 8.19 15.08 -2.08
CA LYS A 109 8.53 16.28 -2.85
C LYS A 109 9.07 17.38 -1.95
N GLY A 110 9.70 18.38 -2.56
CA GLY A 110 10.18 19.59 -1.88
C GLY A 110 11.11 19.28 -0.69
N HIS A 111 10.81 19.89 0.45
CA HIS A 111 11.58 19.67 1.69
C HIS A 111 11.52 18.22 2.20
N ALA A 112 10.46 17.46 1.91
CA ALA A 112 10.39 16.05 2.29
C ALA A 112 11.34 15.16 1.49
N SER A 113 11.55 15.47 0.20
CA SER A 113 12.53 14.76 -0.62
C SER A 113 13.95 14.97 -0.09
N THR A 114 14.29 16.23 0.19
CA THR A 114 15.61 16.60 0.75
C THR A 114 15.85 15.94 2.10
N TRP A 115 14.85 15.97 2.99
CA TRP A 115 14.92 15.30 4.28
C TRP A 115 15.10 13.78 4.15
N PHE A 116 14.36 13.13 3.25
CA PHE A 116 14.47 11.69 3.04
C PHE A 116 15.87 11.27 2.62
N SER A 117 16.55 12.04 1.77
CA SER A 117 17.95 11.78 1.41
C SER A 117 18.92 11.82 2.60
N THR A 118 18.58 12.51 3.70
CA THR A 118 19.43 12.57 4.90
C THR A 118 19.22 11.41 5.86
N ILE A 119 18.02 10.81 5.87
CA ILE A 119 17.66 9.73 6.81
C ILE A 119 17.71 8.35 6.18
N SER A 120 17.80 8.26 4.85
CA SER A 120 17.75 7.02 4.10
C SER A 120 19.03 6.18 4.28
N TYR A 121 18.86 4.88 4.50
CA TYR A 121 19.95 3.90 4.58
C TYR A 121 19.61 2.59 3.84
N PRO A 122 20.63 1.81 3.43
CA PRO A 122 20.41 0.52 2.77
C PRO A 122 19.61 -0.43 3.67
N GLY A 123 18.51 -0.98 3.15
CA GLY A 123 17.67 -1.91 3.90
C GLY A 123 16.67 -1.28 4.87
N MET A 124 16.47 0.05 4.81
CA MET A 124 15.37 0.70 5.53
C MET A 124 14.04 -0.01 5.26
N ASN A 125 13.31 -0.30 6.33
CA ASN A 125 11.98 -0.86 6.26
C ASN A 125 10.91 0.24 6.41
N TRP A 126 9.68 -0.09 6.05
CA TRP A 126 8.55 0.83 6.09
C TRP A 126 8.21 1.28 7.52
N TYR A 127 8.42 0.41 8.51
CA TYR A 127 8.15 0.73 9.91
C TYR A 127 9.11 1.82 10.43
N ASP A 128 10.41 1.66 10.21
CA ASP A 128 11.46 2.62 10.57
C ASP A 128 11.21 3.97 9.88
N PHE A 129 10.87 3.93 8.58
CA PHE A 129 10.49 5.14 7.85
C PHE A 129 9.26 5.81 8.47
N LYS A 130 8.19 5.04 8.81
CA LYS A 130 6.98 5.59 9.43
C LYS A 130 7.28 6.30 10.74
N GLU A 131 8.12 5.73 11.58
CA GLU A 131 8.51 6.34 12.86
C GLU A 131 9.27 7.65 12.63
N LEU A 132 10.24 7.66 11.71
CA LEU A 132 10.99 8.88 11.35
C LEU A 132 10.09 9.94 10.70
N PHE A 133 9.19 9.54 9.82
CA PHE A 133 8.25 10.42 9.13
C PHE A 133 7.27 11.04 10.10
N LYS A 134 6.71 10.24 11.02
CA LYS A 134 5.83 10.75 12.05
C LYS A 134 6.56 11.74 12.96
N ALA A 135 7.76 11.38 13.43
CA ALA A 135 8.56 12.27 14.27
C ALA A 135 8.87 13.63 13.59
N ARG A 136 8.93 13.66 12.25
CA ARG A 136 9.26 14.87 11.48
C ARG A 136 8.04 15.69 11.04
N TYR A 137 7.01 15.01 10.51
CA TYR A 137 5.87 15.63 9.80
C TYR A 137 4.53 15.40 10.50
N ASP A 138 4.41 14.33 11.28
CA ASP A 138 3.33 14.18 12.26
C ASP A 138 3.80 14.80 13.58
N CYS A 139 4.27 16.06 13.55
CA CYS A 139 4.40 16.81 14.79
C CYS A 139 2.95 16.98 15.27
N PRO A 140 2.51 16.24 16.31
CA PRO A 140 1.18 16.48 16.82
C PRO A 140 1.16 17.95 17.22
N GLU A 141 0.14 18.70 16.77
CA GLU A 141 -0.19 19.96 17.40
C GLU A 141 -0.06 19.75 18.91
N THR A 142 0.93 20.40 19.52
CA THR A 142 1.20 20.21 20.93
C THR A 142 -0.03 20.67 21.70
N VAL A 143 -0.22 20.14 22.90
CA VAL A 143 -1.35 20.55 23.75
C VAL A 143 -1.27 22.07 24.02
N ALA A 144 -0.06 22.61 24.10
CA ALA A 144 0.17 24.04 24.25
C ALA A 144 -0.24 24.83 23.00
N SER A 145 0.16 24.41 21.79
CA SER A 145 -0.25 25.09 20.55
C SER A 145 -1.75 25.00 20.30
N PHE A 146 -2.37 23.85 20.63
CA PHE A 146 -3.82 23.69 20.59
C PHE A 146 -4.51 24.70 21.51
N LEU A 147 -4.03 24.86 22.75
CA LEU A 147 -4.58 25.83 23.71
C LEU A 147 -4.37 27.29 23.26
N ILE A 148 -3.27 27.60 22.58
CA ILE A 148 -3.03 28.93 22.00
C ILE A 148 -4.06 29.20 20.90
N ASN A 149 -4.21 28.28 19.95
CA ASN A 149 -5.18 28.38 18.87
C ASN A 149 -6.62 28.45 19.40
N LEU A 150 -6.93 27.68 20.45
CA LEU A 150 -8.22 27.71 21.14
C LEU A 150 -8.52 29.09 21.74
N ASN A 151 -7.54 29.68 22.43
CA ASN A 151 -7.68 31.02 23.04
C ASN A 151 -7.80 32.14 22.00
N GLU A 152 -7.23 31.96 20.81
CA GLU A 152 -7.33 32.91 19.72
C GLU A 152 -8.59 32.69 18.87
N SER A 153 -9.22 31.52 18.98
CA SER A 153 -10.43 31.18 18.23
C SER A 153 -11.64 32.00 18.69
N LYS A 154 -12.54 32.28 17.74
CA LYS A 154 -13.77 33.03 17.96
C LYS A 154 -14.94 32.29 17.32
N PRO A 155 -16.17 32.42 17.87
CA PRO A 155 -17.37 31.90 17.22
C PRO A 155 -17.50 32.43 15.80
N LYS A 156 -17.99 31.60 14.88
CA LYS A 156 -18.27 32.03 13.51
C LYS A 156 -19.46 32.99 13.47
N GLU A 157 -19.54 33.80 12.42
CA GLU A 157 -20.67 34.72 12.21
C GLU A 157 -21.98 33.93 12.17
N ASN A 158 -22.93 34.28 13.04
CA ASN A 158 -24.21 33.59 13.28
C ASN A 158 -24.13 32.18 13.94
N GLU A 159 -23.01 31.80 14.54
CA GLU A 159 -22.92 30.54 15.31
C GLU A 159 -23.53 30.67 16.71
N CYS A 160 -24.28 29.66 17.14
CA CYS A 160 -24.79 29.59 18.50
C CYS A 160 -23.64 29.38 19.50
N VAL A 161 -23.50 30.30 20.46
CA VAL A 161 -22.43 30.27 21.48
C VAL A 161 -22.42 28.94 22.27
N ALA A 162 -23.60 28.39 22.57
CA ALA A 162 -23.71 27.11 23.26
C ALA A 162 -23.21 25.93 22.39
N ALA A 163 -23.50 25.95 21.09
CA ALA A 163 -23.02 24.92 20.15
C ALA A 163 -21.51 25.02 19.92
N TYR A 164 -20.98 26.24 19.84
CA TYR A 164 -19.55 26.49 19.79
C TYR A 164 -18.85 25.99 21.07
N ALA A 165 -19.37 26.34 22.25
CA ALA A 165 -18.83 25.87 23.53
C ALA A 165 -18.84 24.33 23.65
N ALA A 166 -19.91 23.66 23.22
CA ALA A 166 -19.99 22.20 23.20
C ALA A 166 -18.94 21.58 22.25
N SER A 167 -18.72 22.21 21.09
CA SER A 167 -17.70 21.79 20.11
C SER A 167 -16.28 21.98 20.65
N LEU A 168 -16.01 23.09 21.34
CA LEU A 168 -14.76 23.32 22.06
C LEU A 168 -14.54 22.28 23.15
N MET A 169 -15.56 22.02 23.98
CA MET A 169 -15.48 21.04 25.07
C MET A 169 -15.17 19.64 24.53
N THR A 170 -15.82 19.24 23.44
CA THR A 170 -15.56 17.98 22.75
C THR A 170 -14.12 17.88 22.27
N SER A 171 -13.59 18.96 21.68
CA SER A 171 -12.21 19.03 21.18
C SER A 171 -11.19 18.94 22.32
N ILE A 172 -11.43 19.64 23.44
CA ILE A 172 -10.58 19.59 24.64
C ILE A 172 -10.58 18.18 25.23
N MET A 173 -11.77 17.60 25.48
CA MET A 173 -11.88 16.27 26.09
C MET A 173 -11.25 15.18 25.23
N ALA A 174 -11.39 15.27 23.90
CA ALA A 174 -10.75 14.32 22.98
C ALA A 174 -9.22 14.35 23.08
N ARG A 175 -8.63 15.54 23.24
CA ARG A 175 -7.17 15.71 23.38
C ARG A 175 -6.68 15.33 24.78
N TRP A 176 -7.45 15.60 25.83
CA TRP A 176 -7.07 15.35 27.23
C TRP A 176 -7.21 13.89 27.69
N LYS A 177 -7.97 13.05 26.97
CA LYS A 177 -8.31 11.68 27.38
C LYS A 177 -7.10 10.79 27.78
N ASN A 178 -5.92 11.05 27.20
CA ASN A 178 -4.72 10.23 27.41
C ASN A 178 -3.52 11.03 27.98
N LEU A 179 -3.74 12.23 28.51
CA LEU A 179 -2.65 13.09 29.01
C LEU A 179 -2.58 13.08 30.53
N PRO A 180 -1.37 12.98 31.12
CA PRO A 180 -1.20 13.15 32.56
C PRO A 180 -1.47 14.59 32.96
N THR A 181 -1.98 14.78 34.18
CA THR A 181 -2.31 16.11 34.75
C THR A 181 -1.14 17.09 34.69
N GLU A 182 0.10 16.59 34.81
CA GLU A 182 1.31 17.42 34.72
C GLU A 182 1.52 18.01 33.32
N GLU A 183 1.35 17.22 32.25
CA GLU A 183 1.46 17.70 30.87
C GLU A 183 0.37 18.72 30.54
N LEU A 184 -0.84 18.54 31.07
CA LEU A 184 -1.93 19.51 30.94
C LEU A 184 -1.62 20.85 31.62
N ALA A 185 -1.06 20.80 32.83
CA ALA A 185 -0.65 21.99 33.57
C ALA A 185 0.46 22.74 32.82
N ILE A 186 1.48 22.02 32.33
CA ILE A 186 2.58 22.59 31.55
C ILE A 186 2.06 23.23 30.26
N ALA A 187 1.20 22.53 29.51
CA ALA A 187 0.61 23.05 28.28
C ALA A 187 -0.21 24.33 28.53
N THR A 188 -0.95 24.38 29.63
CA THR A 188 -1.73 25.56 30.04
C THR A 188 -0.82 26.74 30.40
N VAL A 189 0.27 26.48 31.13
CA VAL A 189 1.27 27.49 31.48
C VAL A 189 1.97 28.01 30.21
N LEU A 190 2.41 27.12 29.31
CA LEU A 190 3.03 27.50 28.05
C LEU A 190 2.10 28.32 27.16
N ALA A 191 0.82 27.93 27.07
CA ALA A 191 -0.18 28.67 26.31
C ALA A 191 -0.38 30.09 26.90
N HIS A 192 -0.39 30.24 28.22
CA HIS A 192 -0.46 31.55 28.85
C HIS A 192 0.80 32.39 28.60
N LEU A 193 1.99 31.81 28.79
CA LEU A 193 3.28 32.49 28.63
C LEU A 193 3.56 32.89 27.18
N SER A 194 3.07 32.12 26.20
CA SER A 194 3.23 32.40 24.77
C SER A 194 2.69 33.77 24.34
N ARG A 195 1.73 34.33 25.11
CA ARG A 195 1.15 35.64 24.86
C ARG A 195 2.11 36.79 25.15
N PHE A 196 3.12 36.54 25.99
CA PHE A 196 4.07 37.54 26.45
C PHE A 196 5.46 37.35 25.84
N ASP A 197 5.83 36.13 25.44
CA ASP A 197 7.15 35.81 24.88
C ASP A 197 7.03 35.03 23.56
N ARG A 198 7.50 35.64 22.46
CA ARG A 198 7.55 35.01 21.12
C ARG A 198 8.43 33.77 21.06
N ARG A 199 9.46 33.67 21.90
CA ARG A 199 10.32 32.48 21.96
C ARG A 199 9.56 31.29 22.53
N ILE A 200 8.78 31.52 23.59
CA ILE A 200 7.92 30.50 24.21
C ILE A 200 6.76 30.14 23.28
N GLN A 201 6.21 31.12 22.55
CA GLN A 201 5.24 30.87 21.50
C GLN A 201 5.84 29.91 20.46
N ARG A 202 7.00 30.22 19.88
CA ARG A 202 7.64 29.30 18.93
C ARG A 202 7.89 27.91 19.53
N LEU A 203 8.40 27.85 20.77
CA LEU A 203 8.66 26.59 21.48
C LEU A 203 7.38 25.74 21.62
N SER A 204 6.25 26.37 21.97
CA SER A 204 4.96 25.69 22.11
C SER A 204 4.44 25.09 20.79
N PHE A 205 4.83 25.62 19.63
CA PHE A 205 4.45 25.04 18.33
C PHE A 205 5.45 24.00 17.81
N THR A 206 6.70 24.01 18.29
CA THR A 206 7.77 23.17 17.73
C THR A 206 8.25 22.06 18.65
N THR A 207 7.86 22.08 19.93
CA THR A 207 8.44 21.19 20.94
C THR A 207 7.38 20.74 21.94
N ASP A 208 7.27 19.43 22.09
CA ASP A 208 6.37 18.80 23.04
C ASP A 208 7.04 18.75 24.43
N VAL A 209 6.79 19.79 25.23
CA VAL A 209 7.34 19.95 26.58
C VAL A 209 6.48 19.15 27.56
N LYS A 210 7.01 18.02 28.04
CA LYS A 210 6.25 17.06 28.87
C LYS A 210 6.54 17.16 30.36
N THR A 211 7.63 17.82 30.74
CA THR A 211 8.09 17.85 32.14
C THR A 211 8.44 19.26 32.60
N ARG A 212 8.29 19.51 33.91
CA ARG A 212 8.64 20.80 34.54
C ARG A 212 10.10 21.17 34.34
N ASN A 213 10.99 20.19 34.27
CA ASN A 213 12.42 20.42 34.04
C ASN A 213 12.69 20.98 32.64
N GLN A 214 11.93 20.55 31.63
CA GLN A 214 12.03 21.09 30.26
C GLN A 214 11.43 22.51 30.13
N LEU A 215 10.56 22.91 31.06
CA LEU A 215 10.00 24.27 31.13
C LEU A 215 11.00 25.29 31.72
N GLN A 216 11.96 24.83 32.52
CA GLN A 216 12.93 25.66 33.23
C GLN A 216 14.29 25.82 32.51
N GLN A 217 14.49 25.11 31.39
CA GLN A 217 15.67 25.20 30.53
C GLN A 217 15.48 26.24 29.41
#